data_AF-A0ABD0ZZB6-F1
#
_entry.id   AF-A0ABD0ZZB6-F1
#
_cell.length_a   1.000
_cell.length_b   1.000
_cell.length_c   1.000
_cell.angle_alpha   90.00
_cell.angle_beta   90.00
_cell.angle_gamma   90.00
#
_symmetry.space_group_name_H-M   'P 1'
#
loop_
_entity.id
_entity.type
_entity.pdbx_description
1 polymer ?
#
loop_
_entity_poly.entity_id
_entity_poly.type
_entity_poly.pdbx_seq_one_letter_code
_entity_poly.pdbx_strand_id
1 'polypeptide(L)'
;MISANVILSEDTRHSGKLLQYYNIKAQLISYRKFNEAHREQAVLTRLKQGEIVALISDAGTQLAKICVKEKIDVIPIPRACAVVAALSASGLETDEFTSVNFFSHTLFFVLSSISVKADAY
;
A
#
# COMPACT_ATOMS: atom_id res chain seq x y z
N MET A 1 -10.92 8.88 -4.03
CA MET A 1 -11.80 7.72 -3.76
C MET A 1 -13.21 7.86 -4.35
N ILE A 2 -13.74 9.07 -4.54
CA ILE A 2 -15.15 9.31 -4.95
C ILE A 2 -15.49 8.77 -6.36
N SER A 3 -14.50 8.49 -7.22
CA SER A 3 -14.73 8.03 -8.61
C SER A 3 -14.41 6.55 -8.87
N ALA A 4 -14.11 5.74 -7.84
CA ALA A 4 -13.77 4.33 -8.09
C ALA A 4 -15.03 3.49 -8.34
N ASN A 5 -15.03 2.68 -9.40
CA ASN A 5 -16.09 1.70 -9.66
C ASN A 5 -16.01 0.56 -8.63
N VAL A 6 -14.79 0.16 -8.29
CA VAL A 6 -14.48 -0.98 -7.44
C VAL A 6 -13.46 -0.58 -6.39
N ILE A 7 -13.68 -1.02 -5.15
CA ILE A 7 -12.76 -0.83 -4.03
C ILE A 7 -12.35 -2.21 -3.52
N LEU A 8 -11.07 -2.52 -3.67
CA LEU A 8 -10.42 -3.68 -3.09
C LEU A 8 -10.01 -3.33 -1.65
N SER A 9 -10.35 -4.17 -0.68
CA SER A 9 -10.02 -3.92 0.71
C SER A 9 -9.66 -5.20 1.45
N GLU A 10 -8.64 -5.11 2.33
CA GLU A 10 -8.29 -6.23 3.20
C GLU A 10 -9.43 -6.54 4.18
N ASP A 11 -9.91 -5.53 4.90
CA ASP A 11 -11.10 -5.64 5.76
C ASP A 11 -12.29 -4.87 5.18
N THR A 12 -13.23 -5.61 4.59
CA THR A 12 -14.45 -5.03 4.03
C THR A 12 -15.43 -4.55 5.11
N ARG A 13 -15.33 -5.02 6.36
CA ARG A 13 -16.18 -4.56 7.46
C ARG A 13 -15.79 -3.16 7.90
N HIS A 14 -14.49 -2.89 8.01
CA HIS A 14 -13.99 -1.57 8.36
C HIS A 14 -14.17 -0.58 7.21
N SER A 15 -13.71 -0.94 6.00
CA SER A 15 -13.87 -0.08 4.83
C SER A 15 -15.34 0.19 4.50
N GLY A 16 -16.24 -0.79 4.68
CA GLY A 16 -17.67 -0.60 4.45
C GLY A 16 -18.28 0.52 5.31
N LYS A 17 -17.92 0.60 6.59
CA LYS A 17 -18.36 1.69 7.48
C LYS A 17 -17.88 3.06 7.00
N LEU A 18 -16.62 3.15 6.56
CA LEU A 18 -16.05 4.38 5.99
C LEU A 18 -16.77 4.80 4.71
N LEU A 19 -17.00 3.86 3.79
CA LEU A 19 -17.74 4.15 2.55
C LEU A 19 -19.15 4.65 2.84
N GLN A 20 -19.83 4.04 3.81
CA GLN A 20 -21.16 4.46 4.24
C GLN A 20 -21.13 5.88 4.83
N TYR A 21 -20.18 6.16 5.72
CA TYR A 21 -20.02 7.48 6.35
C TYR A 21 -19.78 8.59 5.32
N TYR A 22 -18.96 8.33 4.29
CA TYR A 22 -18.67 9.29 3.22
C TYR A 22 -19.63 9.19 2.02
N ASN A 23 -20.70 8.39 2.10
CA ASN A 23 -21.68 8.17 1.04
C ASN A 23 -21.05 7.77 -0.32
N ILE A 24 -19.98 6.98 -0.28
CA ILE A 24 -19.26 6.52 -1.47
C ILE A 24 -19.98 5.27 -2.02
N LYS A 25 -20.48 5.38 -3.25
CA LYS A 25 -21.14 4.30 -3.97
C LYS A 25 -20.14 3.58 -4.88
N ALA A 26 -19.48 2.55 -4.35
CA ALA A 26 -18.56 1.70 -5.10
C ALA A 26 -18.72 0.23 -4.69
N GLN A 27 -18.42 -0.70 -5.60
CA GLN A 27 -18.44 -2.11 -5.28
C GLN A 27 -17.26 -2.46 -4.35
N LEU A 28 -17.54 -2.90 -3.13
CA LEU A 28 -16.51 -3.32 -2.17
C LEU A 28 -16.18 -4.82 -2.31
N ILE A 29 -14.92 -5.14 -2.52
CA ILE A 29 -14.41 -6.49 -2.78
C ILE A 29 -13.28 -6.81 -1.81
N SER A 30 -13.34 -7.99 -1.17
CA SER A 30 -12.26 -8.45 -0.28
C SER A 30 -10.98 -8.80 -1.06
N TYR A 31 -9.84 -8.25 -0.63
CA TYR A 31 -8.55 -8.49 -1.26
C TYR A 31 -7.49 -8.66 -0.17
N ARG A 32 -7.11 -9.91 0.08
CA ARG A 32 -6.26 -10.35 1.19
C ARG A 32 -5.17 -11.27 0.66
N LYS A 33 -4.03 -11.35 1.34
CA LYS A 33 -2.89 -12.20 0.96
C LYS A 33 -3.25 -13.63 0.55
N PHE A 34 -4.25 -14.27 1.19
CA PHE A 34 -4.66 -15.65 0.86
C PHE A 34 -5.45 -15.77 -0.45
N ASN A 35 -6.18 -14.73 -0.85
CA ASN A 35 -7.02 -14.76 -2.05
C ASN A 35 -6.52 -13.84 -3.17
N GLU A 36 -5.38 -13.17 -2.94
CA GLU A 36 -4.78 -12.19 -3.84
C GLU A 36 -4.57 -12.77 -5.23
N ALA A 37 -3.77 -13.84 -5.35
CA ALA A 37 -3.44 -14.50 -6.61
C ALA A 37 -4.69 -14.95 -7.40
N HIS A 38 -5.75 -15.37 -6.70
CA HIS A 38 -6.99 -15.78 -7.36
C HIS A 38 -7.79 -14.58 -7.89
N ARG A 39 -7.67 -13.40 -7.25
CA ARG A 39 -8.42 -12.19 -7.62
C ARG A 39 -7.67 -11.26 -8.55
N GLU A 40 -6.33 -11.36 -8.61
CA GLU A 40 -5.48 -10.57 -9.51
C GLU A 40 -5.99 -10.59 -10.95
N GLN A 41 -6.26 -11.77 -11.51
CA GLN A 41 -6.71 -11.88 -12.91
C GLN A 41 -8.07 -11.20 -13.16
N ALA A 42 -8.99 -11.30 -12.18
CA ALA A 42 -10.29 -10.64 -12.26
C ALA A 42 -10.16 -9.11 -12.18
N VAL A 43 -9.25 -8.62 -11.33
CA VAL A 43 -8.95 -7.20 -11.19
C VAL A 43 -8.30 -6.65 -12.47
N LEU A 44 -7.32 -7.35 -13.03
CA LEU A 44 -6.68 -6.97 -14.29
C LEU A 44 -7.67 -6.91 -15.45
N THR A 45 -8.62 -7.86 -15.50
CA THR A 45 -9.66 -7.86 -16.53
C THR A 45 -10.51 -6.59 -16.45
N ARG A 46 -10.92 -6.18 -15.24
CA ARG A 46 -11.68 -4.94 -15.02
C ARG A 46 -10.88 -3.69 -15.36
N LEU A 47 -9.61 -3.64 -14.97
CA LEU A 47 -8.71 -2.54 -15.33
C LEU A 47 -8.57 -2.40 -16.86
N LYS A 48 -8.43 -3.53 -17.58
CA LYS A 48 -8.37 -3.56 -19.05
C LYS A 48 -9.70 -3.18 -19.71
N GLN A 49 -10.83 -3.31 -19.00
CA GLN A 49 -12.14 -2.84 -19.44
C GLN A 49 -12.35 -1.34 -19.19
N GLY A 50 -11.38 -0.64 -18.61
CA GLY A 50 -11.44 0.79 -18.31
C GLY A 50 -12.12 1.12 -16.97
N GLU A 51 -12.37 0.13 -16.11
CA GLU A 51 -12.89 0.39 -14.76
C GLU A 51 -11.81 1.01 -13.86
N ILE A 52 -12.22 1.95 -13.01
CA ILE A 52 -11.36 2.54 -11.97
C ILE A 52 -11.41 1.65 -10.73
N VAL A 53 -10.27 1.03 -10.40
CA VAL A 53 -10.12 0.18 -9.21
C VAL A 53 -9.27 0.92 -8.18
N ALA A 54 -9.81 1.08 -6.97
CA ALA A 54 -9.06 1.58 -5.81
C ALA A 54 -8.67 0.42 -4.88
N LEU A 55 -7.50 0.50 -4.26
CA LEU A 55 -7.00 -0.50 -3.31
C LEU A 55 -6.77 0.11 -1.93
N ILE A 56 -7.31 -0.54 -0.90
CA ILE A 56 -7.16 -0.20 0.53
C ILE A 56 -6.58 -1.44 1.22
N SER A 57 -5.26 -1.60 1.14
CA SER A 57 -4.56 -2.72 1.78
C SER A 57 -3.11 -2.35 2.08
N ASP A 58 -2.57 -2.87 3.18
CA ASP A 58 -1.16 -2.76 3.55
C ASP A 58 -0.24 -3.62 2.66
N ALA A 59 -0.82 -4.55 1.87
CA ALA A 59 -0.08 -5.46 1.00
C ALA A 59 -0.13 -5.07 -0.50
N GLY A 60 -0.57 -3.85 -0.84
CA GLY A 60 -0.86 -3.47 -2.23
C GLY A 60 0.31 -3.44 -3.23
N THR A 61 1.54 -3.65 -2.75
CA THR A 61 2.76 -3.61 -3.55
C THR A 61 2.81 -4.68 -4.64
N GLN A 62 2.19 -5.86 -4.47
CA GLN A 62 2.20 -6.91 -5.49
C GLN A 62 1.31 -6.54 -6.69
N LEU A 63 0.06 -6.14 -6.44
CA LEU A 63 -0.85 -5.69 -7.51
C LEU A 63 -0.26 -4.51 -8.31
N ALA A 64 0.36 -3.54 -7.64
CA ALA A 64 1.02 -2.42 -8.29
C ALA A 64 2.14 -2.87 -9.24
N LYS A 65 2.99 -3.83 -8.83
CA LYS A 65 4.04 -4.40 -9.68
C LYS A 65 3.47 -5.02 -10.95
N ILE A 66 2.37 -5.75 -10.84
CA ILE A 66 1.72 -6.41 -11.99
C ILE A 66 1.11 -5.35 -12.92
N CYS A 67 0.44 -4.34 -12.38
CA CYS A 67 -0.13 -3.24 -13.18
C CYS A 67 0.95 -2.52 -14.00
N VAL A 68 2.10 -2.22 -13.39
CA VAL A 68 3.24 -1.61 -14.10
C VAL A 68 3.75 -2.50 -15.24
N LYS A 69 3.87 -3.82 -15.03
CA LYS A 69 4.27 -4.76 -16.09
C LYS A 69 3.29 -4.79 -17.25
N GLU A 70 2.00 -4.71 -16.96
CA GLU A 70 0.90 -4.70 -17.94
C GLU A 70 0.65 -3.31 -18.56
N LYS A 71 1.47 -2.30 -18.23
CA LYS A 71 1.33 -0.90 -18.67
C LYS A 71 -0.02 -0.27 -18.28
N ILE A 72 -0.52 -0.63 -17.11
CA ILE A 72 -1.70 -0.04 -16.48
C ILE A 72 -1.24 1.07 -15.53
N ASP A 73 -1.90 2.22 -15.58
CA ASP A 73 -1.58 3.37 -14.72
C ASP A 73 -1.83 3.05 -13.25
N VAL A 74 -0.83 3.34 -12.41
CA VAL A 74 -0.91 3.20 -10.95
C VAL A 74 -0.70 4.58 -10.32
N ILE A 75 -1.72 5.07 -9.63
CA ILE A 75 -1.70 6.39 -8.98
C ILE A 75 -1.59 6.17 -7.46
N PRO A 76 -0.42 6.40 -6.84
CA PRO A 76 -0.28 6.29 -5.39
C PRO A 76 -0.98 7.47 -4.71
N ILE A 77 -1.82 7.18 -3.71
CA ILE A 77 -2.45 8.20 -2.86
C ILE A 77 -1.70 8.23 -1.53
N PRO A 78 -1.03 9.33 -1.16
CA PRO A 78 -0.32 9.42 0.10
C PRO A 78 -1.29 9.27 1.27
N ARG A 79 -0.85 8.55 2.31
CA ARG A 79 -1.62 8.30 3.54
C ARG A 79 -0.77 8.63 4.76
N ALA A 80 -1.45 8.73 5.91
CA ALA A 80 -0.78 8.81 7.20
C ALA A 80 0.15 7.60 7.36
N CYS A 81 1.43 7.88 7.63
CA CYS A 81 2.46 6.87 7.87
C CYS A 81 2.96 7.02 9.30
N ALA A 82 2.77 5.98 10.12
CA ALA A 82 3.15 6.01 11.53
C ALA A 82 4.67 6.22 11.72
N VAL A 83 5.49 5.61 10.85
CA VAL A 83 6.96 5.72 10.91
C VAL A 83 7.42 7.16 10.66
N VAL A 84 6.90 7.79 9.60
CA VAL A 84 7.23 9.18 9.26
C VAL A 84 6.76 10.14 10.34
N ALA A 85 5.55 9.92 10.89
CA ALA A 85 5.04 10.72 12.00
C ALA A 85 5.94 10.61 13.25
N ALA A 86 6.33 9.39 13.63
CA ALA A 86 7.21 9.16 14.78
C ALA A 86 8.60 9.77 14.57
N LEU A 87 9.20 9.61 13.38
CA LEU A 87 10.50 10.19 13.04
C LEU A 87 10.46 11.72 13.08
N SER A 88 9.40 12.34 12.54
CA SER A 88 9.26 13.81 12.56
C SER A 88 9.18 14.39 13.98
N ALA A 89 8.70 13.61 14.95
CA ALA A 89 8.54 14.03 16.34
C ALA A 89 9.71 13.57 17.25
N SER A 90 10.65 12.76 16.75
CA SER A 90 11.71 12.16 17.59
C SER A 90 12.91 13.08 17.82
N GLY A 91 13.08 14.12 17.01
CA GLY A 91 14.26 14.99 17.05
C GLY A 91 15.55 14.33 16.56
N LEU A 92 15.46 13.18 15.88
CA LEU A 92 16.59 12.52 15.23
C LEU A 92 16.87 13.16 13.87
N GLU A 93 18.11 13.02 13.38
CA GLU A 93 18.45 13.40 12.01
C GLU A 93 17.62 12.57 11.02
N THR A 94 17.09 13.24 10.00
CA THR A 94 16.11 12.67 9.06
C THR A 94 16.64 12.49 7.65
N ASP A 95 17.93 12.75 7.41
CA ASP A 95 18.55 12.63 6.08
C ASP A 95 18.51 11.19 5.55
N GLU A 96 18.71 10.22 6.45
CA GLU A 96 18.61 8.80 6.16
C GLU A 96 18.00 8.04 7.34
N PHE A 97 17.05 7.14 7.06
CA PHE A 97 16.50 6.25 8.07
C PHE A 97 16.12 4.89 7.49
N THR A 98 16.23 3.84 8.29
CA THR A 98 15.79 2.49 7.94
C THR A 98 14.54 2.12 8.72
N SER A 99 13.45 1.85 8.02
CA SER A 99 12.25 1.27 8.64
C SER A 99 12.34 -0.25 8.62
N VAL A 100 12.43 -0.86 9.80
CA VAL A 100 12.31 -2.31 9.97
C VAL A 100 10.89 -2.62 10.45
N ASN A 101 10.23 -3.58 9.81
CA ASN A 101 8.91 -4.06 10.22
C ASN A 101 9.00 -4.89 11.51
N PHE A 102 7.92 -5.57 11.87
CA PHE A 102 7.84 -6.36 13.11
C PHE A 102 8.96 -7.41 13.20
N PHE A 103 9.71 -7.40 14.31
CA PHE A 103 10.66 -8.47 14.63
C PHE A 103 9.87 -9.73 14.98
N SER A 104 9.94 -10.77 14.14
CA SER A 104 9.58 -12.12 14.59
C SER A 104 10.55 -12.52 15.70
N HIS A 105 10.04 -13.00 16.83
CA HIS A 105 10.82 -13.40 17.99
C HIS A 105 12.11 -14.15 17.60
N THR A 106 13.26 -13.56 17.99
CA THR A 106 14.57 -14.18 18.33
C THR A 106 15.78 -13.58 17.60
N LEU A 107 16.73 -13.16 18.45
CA LEU A 107 18.15 -12.82 18.27
C LEU A 107 18.53 -11.42 17.72
N PHE A 108 19.04 -10.62 18.66
CA PHE A 108 20.00 -9.54 18.46
C PHE A 108 21.10 -9.94 17.47
N PHE A 109 21.23 -9.18 16.38
CA PHE A 109 22.52 -8.95 15.75
C PHE A 109 22.61 -7.48 15.37
N VAL A 110 23.50 -6.77 16.07
CA VAL A 110 23.99 -5.45 15.66
C VAL A 110 24.58 -5.63 14.26
N LEU A 111 23.99 -4.99 13.25
CA LEU A 111 24.61 -4.89 11.94
C LEU A 111 25.11 -3.46 11.73
N SER A 112 26.43 -3.39 11.90
CA SER A 112 27.40 -2.44 11.39
C SER A 112 26.95 -1.53 10.25
N SER A 113 27.34 -0.26 10.38
CA SER A 113 27.26 0.85 9.44
C SER A 113 27.50 0.48 7.98
N ILE A 114 26.68 1.05 7.09
CA ILE A 114 26.95 1.13 5.66
C ILE A 114 27.02 2.62 5.32
N SER A 115 28.21 3.08 4.95
CA SER A 115 28.46 4.42 4.43
C SER A 115 28.23 4.41 2.93
N VAL A 116 27.32 5.26 2.43
CA VAL A 116 27.20 5.55 0.99
C VAL A 116 27.60 7.01 0.78
N LYS A 117 28.57 7.19 -0.11
CA LYS A 117 29.16 8.47 -0.45
C LYS A 117 28.19 9.22 -1.38
N ALA A 118 27.66 10.33 -0.91
CA ALA A 118 26.91 11.27 -1.74
C ALA A 118 27.90 12.06 -2.60
N ASP A 119 27.96 11.78 -3.90
CA ASP A 119 28.52 12.73 -4.85
C ASP A 119 27.36 13.63 -5.32
N ALA A 120 27.40 14.87 -4.84
CA ALA A 120 26.52 15.94 -5.27
C ALA A 120 26.98 16.46 -6.64
N TYR A 121 26.12 16.36 -7.66
CA TYR A 121 25.72 17.47 -8.55
C TYR A 121 24.55 17.07 -9.45
#